data_AF-A0A1B8Y491-F1
#
_entry.id   AF-A0A1B8Y491-F1
#
_cell.length_a   1.000
_cell.length_b   1.000
_cell.length_c   1.000
_cell.angle_alpha   90.00
_cell.angle_beta   90.00
_cell.angle_gamma   90.00
#
_symmetry.space_group_name_H-M   'P 1'
#
loop_
_entity.id
_entity.type
_entity.pdbx_description
1 polymer ?
#
loop_
_entity_poly.entity_id
_entity_poly.type
_entity_poly.pdbx_seq_one_letter_code
_entity_poly.pdbx_strand_id
1 'polypeptide(L)'
;MNGGVKSSETAGLHHHLKNVSYTRNGSPALSFNEKGELVNQYEIVNLQFGPGGIWSLNIVGNYVPWALPDQRLILSPEKIIWKTPRNK
;
A
#
# COMPACT_ATOMS: atom_id res chain seq x y z
N MET A 1 -44.21 -9.82 2.01
CA MET A 1 -42.94 -10.35 2.56
C MET A 1 -42.04 -10.71 1.39
N ASN A 2 -41.05 -9.87 1.04
CA ASN A 2 -40.12 -10.12 -0.07
C ASN A 2 -38.68 -9.95 0.43
N GLY A 3 -38.05 -11.04 0.84
CA GLY A 3 -36.69 -11.05 1.42
C GLY A 3 -35.77 -12.15 0.90
N GLY A 4 -36.14 -12.86 -0.18
CA GLY A 4 -35.44 -14.08 -0.60
C GLY A 4 -34.35 -13.93 -1.67
N VAL A 5 -34.28 -12.81 -2.39
CA VAL A 5 -33.43 -12.73 -3.60
C VAL A 5 -32.03 -12.12 -3.33
N LYS A 6 -31.86 -11.35 -2.26
CA LYS A 6 -30.61 -10.59 -1.98
C LYS A 6 -29.46 -11.42 -1.40
N SER A 7 -29.73 -12.63 -0.90
CA SER A 7 -28.76 -13.43 -0.14
C SER A 7 -27.85 -14.30 -1.01
N SER A 8 -28.29 -14.73 -2.20
CA SER A 8 -27.50 -15.61 -3.08
C SER A 8 -26.49 -14.82 -3.91
N GLU A 9 -26.87 -13.64 -4.40
CA GLU A 9 -26.01 -12.77 -5.19
C GLU A 9 -24.81 -12.24 -4.38
N THR A 10 -25.04 -11.89 -3.10
CA THR A 10 -23.99 -11.42 -2.19
C THR A 10 -22.99 -12.53 -1.84
N ALA A 11 -23.46 -13.76 -1.64
CA ALA A 11 -22.59 -14.92 -1.41
C ALA A 11 -21.73 -15.26 -2.65
N GLY A 12 -22.31 -15.18 -3.85
CA GLY A 12 -21.59 -15.39 -5.11
C GLY A 12 -20.49 -14.35 -5.35
N LEU A 13 -20.82 -13.07 -5.17
CA LEU A 13 -19.84 -11.98 -5.29
C LEU A 13 -18.69 -12.13 -4.27
N HIS A 14 -19.01 -12.44 -3.01
CA HIS A 14 -18.02 -12.63 -1.96
C HIS A 14 -17.07 -13.81 -2.28
N HIS A 15 -17.59 -14.92 -2.82
CA HIS A 15 -16.76 -16.03 -3.26
C HIS A 15 -15.79 -15.65 -4.37
N HIS A 16 -16.24 -14.84 -5.34
CA HIS A 16 -15.38 -14.37 -6.43
C HIS A 16 -14.31 -13.38 -5.98
N LEU A 17 -14.63 -12.44 -5.07
CA LEU A 17 -13.66 -11.47 -4.57
C LEU A 17 -12.47 -12.12 -3.85
N LYS A 18 -12.68 -13.27 -3.18
CA LYS A 18 -11.59 -14.02 -2.52
C LYS A 18 -10.53 -14.54 -3.49
N ASN A 19 -10.90 -14.80 -4.74
CA ASN A 19 -10.04 -15.44 -5.72
C ASN A 19 -9.57 -14.48 -6.82
N VAL A 20 -9.96 -13.21 -6.74
CA VAL A 20 -9.56 -12.21 -7.73
C VAL A 20 -8.09 -11.83 -7.52
N SER A 21 -7.34 -11.89 -8.61
CA SER A 21 -6.07 -11.21 -8.74
C SER A 21 -6.18 -10.26 -9.94
N TYR A 22 -5.76 -9.02 -9.79
CA TYR A 22 -5.76 -8.07 -10.90
C TYR A 22 -4.46 -7.29 -10.95
N THR A 23 -3.93 -7.14 -12.16
CA THR A 23 -2.77 -6.31 -12.45
C THR A 23 -3.27 -4.95 -12.90
N ARG A 24 -2.90 -3.89 -12.18
CA ARG A 24 -2.97 -2.53 -12.72
C ARG A 24 -1.71 -2.31 -13.56
N ASN A 25 -1.83 -1.65 -14.72
CA ASN A 25 -0.67 -1.38 -15.58
C ASN A 25 0.52 -0.85 -14.77
N GLY A 26 1.60 -1.63 -14.73
CA GLY A 26 2.83 -1.29 -14.01
C GLY A 26 2.86 -1.59 -12.50
N SER A 27 1.80 -2.18 -11.92
CA SER A 27 1.75 -2.55 -10.50
C SER A 27 1.76 -4.08 -10.31
N PRO A 28 2.31 -4.59 -9.19
CA PRO A 28 2.15 -5.99 -8.79
C PRO A 28 0.68 -6.41 -8.76
N ALA A 29 0.40 -7.69 -8.99
CA ALA A 29 -0.94 -8.23 -8.90
C ALA A 29 -1.50 -8.01 -7.48
N LEU A 30 -2.65 -7.35 -7.39
CA LEU A 30 -3.35 -7.10 -6.13
C LEU A 30 -4.25 -8.31 -5.82
N SER A 31 -4.14 -8.83 -4.60
CA SER A 31 -4.95 -9.94 -4.11
C SER A 31 -5.30 -9.79 -2.63
N PHE A 32 -6.37 -10.47 -2.22
CA PHE A 32 -6.74 -10.60 -0.83
C PHE A 32 -6.01 -11.79 -0.20
N ASN A 33 -5.55 -11.65 1.05
CA ASN A 33 -5.01 -12.78 1.81
C ASN A 33 -6.13 -13.65 2.40
N GLU A 34 -5.76 -14.73 3.10
CA GLU A 34 -6.70 -15.66 3.75
C GLU A 34 -7.65 -14.99 4.75
N LYS A 35 -7.26 -13.84 5.31
CA LYS A 35 -8.08 -13.04 6.25
C LYS A 35 -9.00 -12.05 5.53
N GLY A 36 -8.95 -11.98 4.19
CA GLY A 36 -9.69 -11.01 3.40
C GLY A 36 -9.07 -9.61 3.40
N GLU A 37 -7.81 -9.46 3.81
CA GLU A 37 -7.10 -8.19 3.77
C GLU A 37 -6.47 -8.00 2.40
N LEU A 38 -6.63 -6.81 1.81
CA LEU A 38 -5.95 -6.45 0.57
C LEU A 38 -4.46 -6.22 0.87
N VAL A 39 -3.59 -7.12 0.41
CA VAL A 39 -2.15 -6.98 0.61
C VAL A 39 -1.58 -6.12 -0.52
N ASN A 40 -0.97 -5.00 -0.17
CA ASN A 40 -0.39 -4.07 -1.13
C ASN A 40 1.05 -3.71 -0.78
N GLN A 41 1.79 -3.23 -1.76
CA GLN A 41 3.04 -2.51 -1.54
C GLN A 41 2.72 -1.12 -0.97
N TYR A 42 3.55 -0.65 -0.05
CA TYR A 42 3.42 0.67 0.55
C TYR A 42 4.61 1.55 0.16
N GLU A 43 4.33 2.81 -0.15
CA GLU A 43 5.37 3.83 -0.27
C GLU A 43 5.74 4.35 1.12
N ILE A 44 7.03 4.57 1.35
CA ILE A 44 7.54 5.22 2.54
C ILE A 44 7.82 6.66 2.17
N VAL A 45 7.13 7.60 2.83
CA VAL A 45 7.25 9.04 2.56
C VAL A 45 7.91 9.75 3.71
N ASN A 46 8.80 10.71 3.40
CA ASN A 46 9.38 11.62 4.37
C ASN A 46 8.75 13.02 4.18
N LEU A 47 8.27 13.61 5.27
CA LEU A 47 7.74 14.98 5.26
C LEU A 47 8.90 15.97 5.34
N GLN A 48 9.11 16.73 4.26
CA GLN A 48 10.26 17.60 4.08
C GLN A 48 9.83 19.05 3.91
N PHE A 49 10.55 19.95 4.58
CA PHE A 49 10.35 21.39 4.43
C PHE A 49 11.29 21.90 3.35
N GLY A 50 10.71 22.32 2.22
CA GLY A 50 11.46 22.76 1.06
C GLY A 50 11.84 24.25 1.11
N PRO A 51 12.76 24.68 0.21
CA PRO A 51 13.00 26.09 -0.04
C PRO A 51 11.68 26.80 -0.43
N GLY A 52 11.39 27.95 0.17
CA GLY A 52 10.13 28.66 -0.04
C GLY A 52 9.04 28.38 1.01
N GLY A 53 9.36 27.60 2.04
CA GLY A 53 8.47 27.42 3.20
C GLY A 53 7.33 26.43 2.98
N ILE A 54 7.46 25.55 1.99
CA ILE A 54 6.43 24.61 1.57
C ILE A 54 6.78 23.21 2.07
N TRP A 55 5.78 22.53 2.65
CA TRP A 55 5.89 21.13 3.03
C TRP A 55 5.65 20.21 1.83
N SER A 56 6.47 19.17 1.70
CA SER A 56 6.37 18.15 0.64
C SER A 56 6.47 16.75 1.24
N LEU A 57 5.70 15.80 0.69
CA LEU A 57 5.83 14.38 0.97
C LEU A 57 6.66 13.74 -0.13
N ASN A 58 7.91 13.41 0.18
CA ASN A 58 8.82 12.82 -0.79
C ASN A 58 8.93 11.32 -0.53
N ILE A 59 8.75 10.50 -1.57
CA ILE A 59 8.94 9.05 -1.49
C ILE A 59 10.43 8.76 -1.28
N VAL A 60 10.74 8.08 -0.18
CA VAL A 60 12.09 7.69 0.23
C VAL A 60 12.30 6.18 0.27
N GLY A 61 11.30 5.41 -0.13
CA GLY A 61 11.38 3.96 -0.16
C GLY A 61 10.04 3.28 -0.35
N ASN A 62 10.04 1.95 -0.19
CA ASN A 62 8.86 1.13 -0.27
C ASN A 62 8.94 -0.07 0.68
N TYR A 63 7.77 -0.55 1.10
CA TYR A 63 7.59 -1.78 1.84
C TYR A 63 6.78 -2.79 1.02
N VAL A 64 7.33 -3.98 0.78
CA VAL A 64 6.71 -5.08 0.03
C VAL A 64 6.45 -6.25 0.99
N PRO A 65 5.21 -6.44 1.46
CA PRO A 65 4.91 -7.43 2.51
C PRO A 65 5.27 -8.89 2.14
N TRP A 66 5.22 -9.22 0.85
CA TRP A 66 5.45 -10.57 0.32
C TRP A 66 6.90 -10.83 -0.11
N ALA A 67 7.81 -9.86 0.00
CA ALA A 67 9.22 -10.09 -0.29
C ALA A 67 9.91 -10.91 0.82
N LEU A 68 11.11 -11.43 0.53
CA LEU A 68 11.98 -12.04 1.55
C LEU A 68 12.26 -11.04 2.68
N PRO A 69 12.44 -11.48 3.95
CA PRO A 69 12.59 -10.57 5.09
C PRO A 69 13.55 -9.39 4.85
N ASP A 70 14.71 -9.66 4.25
CA ASP A 70 15.76 -8.66 3.98
C ASP A 70 15.47 -7.76 2.76
N GLN A 71 14.40 -8.05 2.02
CA GLN A 71 13.97 -7.34 0.82
C GLN A 71 12.61 -6.65 1.00
N ARG A 72 11.95 -6.84 2.15
CA ARG A 72 10.65 -6.21 2.42
C ARG A 72 10.77 -4.70 2.51
N LEU A 73 11.86 -4.19 3.05
CA LEU A 73 12.10 -2.77 3.25
C LEU A 73 13.19 -2.29 2.31
N ILE A 74 12.82 -1.43 1.36
CA ILE A 74 13.77 -0.75 0.48
C ILE A 74 13.73 0.73 0.84
N LEU A 75 14.87 1.29 1.23
CA LEU A 75 15.01 2.71 1.57
C LEU A 75 16.10 3.33 0.71
N SER A 76 15.93 4.62 0.44
CA SER A 76 16.91 5.54 -0.12
C SER A 76 17.36 6.51 0.99
N PRO A 77 18.31 6.15 1.86
CA PRO A 77 18.70 6.96 3.00
C PRO A 77 19.14 8.38 2.62
N GLU A 78 19.74 8.54 1.44
CA GLU A 78 20.18 9.81 0.87
C GLU A 78 19.03 10.79 0.59
N LYS A 79 17.79 10.30 0.47
CA LYS A 79 16.59 11.12 0.27
C LYS A 79 15.92 11.50 1.59
N ILE A 80 16.37 10.95 2.72
CA ILE A 80 15.78 11.21 4.04
C ILE A 80 16.45 12.42 4.68
N ILE A 81 15.66 13.46 4.91
CA ILE A 81 16.07 14.65 5.66
C ILE A 81 15.61 14.48 7.09
N TRP A 82 16.55 14.20 7.98
CA TRP A 82 16.32 14.17 9.42
C TRP A 82 16.27 15.59 9.98
N LYS A 83 15.46 15.87 11.00
CA LYS A 83 15.63 17.10 11.79
C LYS A 83 16.74 16.88 12.81
N THR A 84 17.95 17.30 12.48
CA THR A 84 19.06 17.36 13.46
C THR A 84 19.36 18.80 13.86
N PRO A 85 20.08 19.06 14.96
CA PRO A 85 20.48 20.42 15.36
C PRO A 85 21.26 21.20 14.28
N ARG A 86 21.90 20.49 13.33
CA ARG A 86 22.61 21.08 12.18
C ARG A 86 21.68 21.45 11.00
N ASN A 87 20.39 21.20 11.14
CA ASN A 87 19.36 21.28 10.10
C ASN A 87 18.23 22.22 10.57
N LYS A 88 18.56 23.15 11.47
CA LYS A 88 17.64 24.16 12.01
C LYS A 88 17.45 25.31 11.03
#